data_AF-A0A264W772-F1
#
_entry.id   AF-A0A264W772-F1
#
_cell.length_a   1.000
_cell.length_b   1.000
_cell.length_c   1.000
_cell.angle_alpha   90.00
_cell.angle_beta   90.00
_cell.angle_gamma   90.00
#
_symmetry.space_group_name_H-M   'P 1'
#
loop_
_entity.id
_entity.type
_entity.pdbx_description
1 polymer ?
#
loop_
_entity_poly.entity_id
_entity_poly.type
_entity_poly.pdbx_seq_one_letter_code
_entity_poly.pdbx_strand_id
1 'polypeptide(L)'
;MMLLLTVLATTSLHGEAFTNQDIVAGSYGDNVIELQARLQYLGFYHGEIDGHFGSGTEQALKKFQKQFGLPTDGVAGNNTRSKLEGFADYSVKVGHLLTTLLGNEIVRSKAMLRTQSSNSSR
;
A
#
# COMPACT_ATOMS: atom_id res chain seq x y z
N MET A 1 8.74 44.20 42.19
CA MET A 1 8.71 44.20 40.72
C MET A 1 9.43 42.95 40.25
N MET A 2 8.75 42.15 39.42
CA MET A 2 9.00 40.74 39.04
C MET A 2 10.35 40.46 38.37
N LEU A 3 10.87 39.23 38.51
CA LEU A 3 11.12 38.31 37.38
C LEU A 3 11.48 36.91 37.93
N LEU A 4 10.49 36.06 38.18
CA LEU A 4 10.06 34.95 37.31
C LEU A 4 10.99 33.73 37.36
N LEU A 5 10.61 32.78 38.23
CA LEU A 5 10.95 31.36 38.14
C LEU A 5 10.59 30.80 36.76
N THR A 6 11.27 29.71 36.38
CA THR A 6 10.97 28.77 35.28
C THR A 6 11.42 29.14 33.87
N VAL A 7 12.65 28.74 33.50
CA VAL A 7 12.91 28.11 32.18
C VAL A 7 14.10 27.15 32.35
N LEU A 8 13.87 25.97 32.95
CA LEU A 8 14.61 24.79 32.48
C LEU A 8 13.92 24.41 31.17
N ALA A 9 14.37 24.98 30.07
CA ALA A 9 14.09 24.43 28.75
C ALA A 9 14.85 23.10 28.70
N THR A 10 14.21 22.04 29.21
CA THR A 10 14.57 20.69 28.84
C THR A 10 14.34 20.63 27.33
N THR A 11 15.42 20.67 26.57
CA THR A 11 15.36 20.26 25.18
C THR A 11 15.04 18.78 25.21
N SER A 12 13.74 18.46 25.18
CA SER A 12 13.29 17.14 24.77
C SER A 12 13.91 16.92 23.40
N LEU A 13 14.94 16.07 23.34
CA LEU A 13 15.40 15.44 22.12
C LEU A 13 14.20 14.65 21.57
N HIS A 14 13.29 15.32 20.86
CA HIS A 14 12.31 14.65 20.03
C HIS A 14 13.09 14.04 18.86
N GLY A 15 13.53 12.80 19.07
CA GLY A 15 13.81 11.90 17.97
C GLY A 15 12.48 11.57 17.31
N GLU A 16 12.06 12.43 16.37
CA GLU A 16 10.96 12.14 15.46
C GLU A 16 11.44 11.05 14.50
N ALA A 17 11.28 9.79 14.90
CA ALA A 17 11.26 8.68 13.95
C ALA A 17 10.23 9.04 12.87
N PHE A 18 10.66 9.05 11.59
CA PHE A 18 9.87 9.31 10.38
C PHE A 18 8.36 9.19 10.63
N THR A 19 7.70 10.34 10.82
CA THR A 19 6.37 10.38 11.41
C THR A 19 5.34 9.85 10.44
N ASN A 20 4.28 9.29 11.01
CA ASN A 20 2.99 9.01 10.38
C ASN A 20 2.36 10.29 9.81
N GLN A 21 2.98 10.88 8.80
CA GLN A 21 2.53 12.15 8.25
C GLN A 21 1.44 11.88 7.21
N ASP A 22 0.28 12.47 7.46
CA ASP A 22 -0.84 12.42 6.53
C ASP A 22 -0.42 13.00 5.17
N ILE A 23 -0.72 12.28 4.09
CA ILE A 23 -0.43 12.76 2.74
C ILE A 23 -1.60 13.64 2.29
N VAL A 24 -1.31 14.88 1.93
CA VAL A 24 -2.30 15.91 1.58
C VAL A 24 -1.96 16.57 0.24
N ALA A 25 -2.87 17.40 -0.27
CA ALA A 25 -2.60 18.21 -1.45
C ALA A 25 -1.31 19.03 -1.29
N GLY A 26 -0.44 18.98 -2.30
CA GLY A 26 0.88 19.61 -2.27
C GLY A 26 1.98 18.81 -1.53
N SER A 27 1.70 17.60 -1.04
CA SER A 27 2.76 16.67 -0.62
C SER A 27 3.57 16.17 -1.82
N TYR A 28 4.84 15.80 -1.57
CA TYR A 28 5.73 15.24 -2.57
C TYR A 28 6.54 14.06 -2.02
N GLY A 29 7.07 13.21 -2.90
CA GLY A 29 8.05 12.17 -2.59
C GLY A 29 7.49 10.74 -2.60
N ASP A 30 8.27 9.80 -2.06
CA ASP A 30 8.03 8.35 -2.18
C ASP A 30 6.66 7.91 -1.67
N ASN A 31 6.16 8.52 -0.59
CA ASN A 31 4.83 8.23 -0.06
C ASN A 31 3.71 8.59 -1.06
N VAL A 32 3.89 9.66 -1.85
CA VAL A 32 2.94 10.06 -2.90
C VAL A 32 3.03 9.13 -4.10
N ILE A 33 4.24 8.71 -4.49
CA ILE A 33 4.46 7.70 -5.52
C ILE A 33 3.70 6.42 -5.17
N GLU A 34 3.85 5.95 -3.94
CA GLU A 34 3.16 4.76 -3.45
C GLU A 34 1.63 4.94 -3.48
N LEU A 35 1.13 6.08 -3.02
CA LEU A 35 -0.30 6.40 -3.08
C LEU A 35 -0.84 6.38 -4.51
N GLN A 36 -0.17 7.06 -5.44
CA GLN A 36 -0.52 7.11 -6.86
C GLN A 36 -0.54 5.71 -7.48
N ALA A 37 0.50 4.91 -7.23
CA ALA A 37 0.60 3.54 -7.72
C ALA A 37 -0.56 2.66 -7.22
N ARG A 38 -0.91 2.75 -5.93
CA ARG A 38 -2.01 1.99 -5.34
C ARG A 38 -3.37 2.44 -5.89
N LEU A 39 -3.59 3.75 -6.00
CA LEU A 39 -4.83 4.28 -6.60
C LEU A 39 -4.95 3.89 -8.08
N GLN A 40 -3.84 3.82 -8.81
CA GLN A 40 -3.82 3.38 -10.20
C GLN A 40 -4.10 1.89 -10.34
N TYR A 41 -3.46 1.06 -9.51
CA TYR A 41 -3.74 -0.38 -9.44
C TYR A 41 -5.23 -0.67 -9.18
N LEU A 42 -5.86 0.15 -8.33
CA LEU A 42 -7.29 0.06 -8.01
C LEU A 42 -8.21 0.72 -9.05
N GLY A 43 -7.67 1.32 -10.11
CA GLY A 43 -8.43 1.95 -11.19
C GLY A 43 -9.00 3.33 -10.87
N PHE A 44 -8.56 3.99 -9.78
CA PHE A 44 -8.99 5.34 -9.43
C PHE A 44 -8.12 6.44 -10.03
N TYR A 45 -6.85 6.15 -10.29
CA TYR A 45 -5.87 7.10 -10.82
C TYR A 45 -5.34 6.66 -12.19
N HIS A 46 -5.26 7.60 -13.13
CA HIS A 46 -4.83 7.34 -14.51
C HIS A 46 -3.74 8.33 -14.98
N GLY A 47 -3.22 9.13 -14.06
CA GLY A 47 -2.12 10.06 -14.33
C GLY A 47 -0.76 9.39 -14.20
N GLU A 48 0.30 10.19 -14.36
CA GLU A 48 1.67 9.76 -14.16
C GLU A 48 1.98 9.57 -12.66
N ILE A 49 2.79 8.57 -12.34
CA ILE A 49 3.33 8.39 -10.98
C ILE A 49 4.58 9.27 -10.88
N ASP A 50 4.38 10.54 -10.58
CA ASP A 50 5.42 11.58 -10.51
C ASP A 50 5.83 11.93 -9.07
N GLY A 51 5.12 11.38 -8.07
CA GLY A 51 5.35 11.69 -6.67
C GLY A 51 4.88 13.09 -6.27
N HIS A 52 4.08 13.78 -7.09
CA HIS A 52 3.46 15.05 -6.75
C HIS A 52 1.96 14.89 -6.46
N PHE A 53 1.54 15.32 -5.28
CA PHE A 53 0.13 15.30 -4.91
C PHE A 53 -0.59 16.52 -5.49
N GLY A 54 -0.85 16.47 -6.79
CA GLY A 54 -1.67 17.44 -7.51
C GLY A 54 -3.17 17.14 -7.47
N SER A 55 -3.95 17.97 -8.16
CA SER A 55 -5.42 17.87 -8.23
C SER A 55 -5.93 16.54 -8.80
N GLY A 56 -5.17 15.89 -9.68
CA GLY A 56 -5.51 14.57 -10.21
C GLY A 56 -5.44 13.49 -9.13
N THR A 57 -4.38 13.51 -8.31
CA THR A 57 -4.19 12.59 -7.18
C THR A 57 -5.27 12.80 -6.13
N GLU A 58 -5.60 14.05 -5.81
CA GLU A 58 -6.66 14.39 -4.86
C GLU A 58 -8.04 13.87 -5.29
N GLN A 59 -8.40 14.07 -6.55
CA GLN A 59 -9.67 13.59 -7.09
C GLN A 59 -9.76 12.06 -7.08
N ALA A 60 -8.68 11.37 -7.43
CA ALA A 60 -8.61 9.92 -7.35
C ALA A 60 -8.78 9.42 -5.91
N LEU A 61 -8.09 10.06 -4.96
CA LEU A 61 -8.20 9.74 -3.54
C LEU A 61 -9.62 9.93 -3.00
N LYS A 62 -10.26 11.05 -3.33
CA LYS A 62 -11.65 11.31 -2.94
C LYS A 62 -12.63 10.30 -3.53
N LYS A 63 -12.43 9.86 -4.78
CA LYS A 63 -13.25 8.79 -5.38
C LYS A 63 -13.07 7.47 -4.64
N PHE A 64 -11.83 7.10 -4.32
CA PHE A 64 -11.52 5.93 -3.50
C PHE A 64 -12.20 6.00 -2.13
N GLN A 65 -12.02 7.12 -1.41
CA GLN A 65 -12.62 7.34 -0.10
C GLN A 65 -14.14 7.18 -0.14
N LYS A 66 -14.79 7.83 -1.11
CA LYS A 66 -16.24 7.73 -1.31
C LYS A 66 -16.69 6.29 -1.59
N GLN A 67 -16.00 5.57 -2.45
CA GLN A 67 -16.35 4.19 -2.81
C GLN A 67 -16.25 3.23 -1.63
N PHE A 68 -15.31 3.47 -0.71
CA PHE A 68 -15.07 2.61 0.45
C PHE A 68 -15.67 3.15 1.76
N GLY A 69 -16.53 4.16 1.70
CA GLY A 69 -17.25 4.70 2.87
C GLY A 69 -16.35 5.43 3.87
N LEU A 70 -15.22 5.97 3.41
CA LEU A 70 -14.31 6.78 4.22
C LEU A 70 -14.70 8.27 4.15
N PRO A 71 -14.27 9.09 5.12
CA PRO A 71 -14.32 10.55 4.99
C PRO A 71 -13.69 10.98 3.66
N THR A 72 -14.42 11.76 2.86
CA THR A 72 -13.99 12.21 1.53
C THR A 72 -13.26 13.55 1.60
N ASP A 73 -12.28 13.63 2.49
CA ASP A 73 -11.51 14.85 2.79
C ASP A 73 -10.32 15.05 1.83
N GLY A 74 -9.92 14.03 1.07
CA GLY A 74 -8.72 14.08 0.22
C GLY A 74 -7.42 13.96 1.01
N VAL A 75 -7.47 13.42 2.24
CA VAL A 75 -6.31 13.19 3.10
C VAL A 75 -6.03 11.70 3.22
N ALA A 76 -4.81 11.28 2.88
CA ALA A 76 -4.38 9.89 3.06
C ALA A 76 -3.91 9.64 4.50
N GLY A 77 -4.81 9.84 5.46
CA GLY A 77 -4.57 9.55 6.86
C GLY A 77 -4.58 8.04 7.16
N ASN A 78 -4.44 7.69 8.45
CA ASN A 78 -4.25 6.30 8.88
C ASN A 78 -5.35 5.33 8.36
N ASN A 79 -6.62 5.74 8.43
CA ASN A 79 -7.75 4.93 7.94
C ASN A 79 -7.68 4.69 6.42
N THR A 80 -7.31 5.72 5.66
CA THR A 80 -7.15 5.64 4.21
C THR A 80 -5.98 4.72 3.85
N ARG A 81 -4.83 4.86 4.54
CA ARG A 81 -3.65 4.00 4.37
C ARG A 81 -3.94 2.54 4.67
N SER A 82 -4.51 2.22 5.84
CA SER A 82 -4.90 0.84 6.19
C SER A 82 -5.83 0.23 5.15
N LYS A 83 -6.75 1.03 4.57
CA LYS A 83 -7.64 0.54 3.53
C LYS A 83 -6.91 0.25 2.22
N LEU A 84 -5.99 1.11 1.79
CA LEU A 84 -5.16 0.91 0.60
C LEU A 84 -4.20 -0.28 0.74
N GLU A 85 -3.65 -0.50 1.93
CA GLU A 85 -2.79 -1.63 2.26
C GLU A 85 -3.52 -2.97 2.15
N GLY A 86 -4.75 -3.04 2.67
CA GLY A 86 -5.55 -4.26 2.61
C GLY A 86 -5.80 -4.80 1.20
N PHE A 87 -5.81 -3.94 0.17
CA PHE A 87 -5.96 -4.38 -1.21
C PHE A 87 -4.68 -4.89 -1.86
N ALA A 88 -3.52 -4.30 -1.52
CA ALA A 88 -2.22 -4.77 -2.03
C ALA A 88 -1.82 -6.11 -1.39
N ASP A 89 -2.13 -6.29 -0.11
CA ASP A 89 -1.83 -7.52 0.61
C ASP A 89 -2.63 -8.71 0.07
N TYR A 90 -3.87 -8.45 -0.35
CA TYR A 90 -4.75 -9.48 -0.92
C TYR A 90 -4.30 -9.94 -2.31
N SER A 91 -3.91 -9.01 -3.19
CA SER A 91 -3.45 -9.36 -4.54
C SER A 91 -2.11 -10.11 -4.53
N VAL A 92 -1.17 -9.73 -3.66
CA VAL A 92 0.09 -10.45 -3.48
C VAL A 92 -0.15 -11.84 -2.90
N LYS A 93 -0.99 -11.97 -1.86
CA LYS A 93 -1.34 -13.29 -1.28
C LYS A 93 -2.02 -14.20 -2.29
N VAL A 94 -2.99 -13.70 -3.05
CA VAL A 94 -3.68 -14.50 -4.08
C VAL A 94 -2.73 -14.88 -5.21
N GLY A 95 -1.88 -13.97 -5.69
CA GLY A 95 -0.87 -14.28 -6.71
C GLY A 95 0.13 -15.35 -6.26
N HIS A 96 0.60 -15.25 -5.02
CA HIS A 96 1.50 -16.26 -4.43
C HIS A 96 0.79 -17.61 -4.22
N LEU A 97 -0.46 -17.60 -3.74
CA LEU A 97 -1.27 -18.81 -3.59
C LEU A 97 -1.54 -19.48 -4.93
N LEU A 98 -1.91 -18.73 -5.97
CA LEU A 98 -2.12 -19.29 -7.32
C LEU A 98 -0.84 -19.89 -7.88
N THR A 99 0.30 -19.23 -7.72
CA THR A 99 1.61 -19.74 -8.17
C THR A 99 1.99 -21.03 -7.43
N THR A 100 1.74 -21.08 -6.12
CA THR A 100 2.02 -22.25 -5.29
C THR A 100 1.09 -23.41 -5.63
N LEU A 101 -0.21 -23.15 -5.79
CA LEU A 101 -1.23 -24.17 -6.07
C LEU A 101 -1.10 -24.74 -7.48
N LEU A 102 -0.94 -23.89 -8.50
CA LEU A 102 -0.76 -24.33 -9.89
C LEU A 102 0.61 -25.00 -10.09
N GLY A 103 1.66 -24.50 -9.42
CA GLY A 103 2.98 -25.13 -9.45
C GLY A 103 2.97 -26.55 -8.87
N ASN A 104 2.27 -26.77 -7.76
CA ASN A 104 2.15 -28.10 -7.15
C ASN A 104 1.39 -29.09 -8.03
N GLU A 105 0.31 -28.67 -8.69
CA GLU A 105 -0.47 -29.53 -9.59
C GLU A 105 0.32 -29.95 -10.84
N ILE A 106 1.14 -29.06 -11.41
CA ILE A 106 2.00 -29.38 -12.56
C ILE A 106 3.10 -30.38 -12.17
N VAL A 107 3.75 -30.17 -11.02
CA VAL A 107 4.79 -31.08 -10.52
C VAL A 107 4.20 -32.46 -10.20
N ARG A 108 3.02 -32.50 -9.58
CA ARG A 108 2.31 -33.74 -9.25
C ARG A 108 1.85 -34.47 -10.51
N SER A 109 1.28 -33.77 -11.48
CA SER A 109 0.87 -34.34 -12.77
C SER A 109 2.05 -34.93 -13.55
N LYS A 110 3.20 -34.23 -13.57
CA LYS A 110 4.42 -34.71 -14.24
C LYS A 110 5.06 -35.91 -13.52
N ALA A 111 4.96 -35.97 -12.20
CA ALA A 111 5.39 -37.13 -11.42
C ALA A 111 4.51 -38.36 -11.70
N MET A 112 3.19 -38.17 -11.82
CA MET A 112 2.25 -39.26 -12.15
C MET A 112 2.47 -39.83 -13.56
N LEU A 113 2.77 -38.98 -14.55
CA LEU A 113 3.06 -39.41 -15.92
C LEU A 113 4.35 -40.27 -16.02
N ARG A 114 5.39 -39.92 -15.25
CA ARG A 114 6.64 -40.70 -15.22
C ARG A 114 6.45 -42.09 -14.60
N THR A 115 5.60 -42.20 -13.58
CA THR A 115 5.29 -43.48 -12.92
C THR A 115 4.48 -44.41 -13.83
N GLN A 116 3.55 -43.87 -14.63
CA GLN A 116 2.78 -44.67 -15.60
C GLN A 116 3.63 -45.15 -16.79
N SER A 117 4.54 -44.30 -17.28
CA SER A 117 5.46 -44.68 -18.37
C SER A 117 6.48 -45.75 -17.97
N SER A 118 6.88 -45.82 -16.70
CA SER A 118 7.80 -46.83 -16.16
C SER A 118 7.15 -48.22 -16.02
N ASN A 119 5.83 -48.26 -15.77
CA ASN A 119 5.11 -49.51 -15.48
C ASN A 119 4.51 -50.18 -16.73
N SER A 120 4.53 -49.52 -17.90
CA SER A 120 4.07 -50.10 -19.17
C SER A 120 5.19 -50.77 -20.00
N SER A 121 6.43 -50.74 -19.50
CA SER A 121 7.61 -51.34 -20.16
C SER A 121 8.10 -52.63 -19.46
N ARG A 122 7.26 -53.23 -18.61
CA ARG A 122 7.55 -54.48 -17.89
C ARG A 122 6.49 -55.53 -18.18
#